data_AF-A0AAW3K484-F1
#
_entry.id   AF-A0AAW3K484-F1
#
_cell.length_a   1.000
_cell.length_b   1.000
_cell.length_c   1.000
_cell.angle_alpha   90.00
_cell.angle_beta   90.00
_cell.angle_gamma   90.00
#
_symmetry.space_group_name_H-M   'P 1'
#
loop_
_entity.id
_entity.type
_entity.pdbx_description
1 polymer ?
#
loop_
_entity_poly.entity_id
_entity_poly.type
_entity_poly.pdbx_seq_one_letter_code
_entity_poly.pdbx_strand_id
1 'polypeptide(L)'
;MANKVMSLQAWLNKEEELKKQFLTEKIESREDIAPYFSQNEQVQYISDSSGFNHFPEHSDVIENFQSFSKVAIAISKTTFEKLKKDFRIFKFNLKNKNENRVKKQLFIDQKTMSRLEKIIKDNKLDTIQNGLNFLMDGISLRMREAKEINRQSATTIQIQNEQLNVLKELIDQYKNRNKSLIIKHNKKLENFSNSLSDYVTNDFQTLLNQTLENILDQQAYTALIESGDISSLLEKLSEKIKTKKVEATSIIESQDLS
;
A
#
# COMPACT_ATOMS: atom_id res chain seq x y z
N MET A 1 32.71 19.89 61.75
CA MET A 1 33.31 18.88 60.85
C MET A 1 34.25 19.61 59.91
N ALA A 2 35.56 19.35 59.97
CA ALA A 2 36.56 20.09 59.20
C ALA A 2 36.40 19.79 57.71
N ASN A 3 36.14 20.82 56.89
CA ASN A 3 36.20 20.73 55.43
C ASN A 3 37.60 20.26 55.05
N LYS A 4 37.72 19.01 54.58
CA LYS A 4 38.98 18.44 54.12
C LYS A 4 39.46 19.27 52.93
N VAL A 5 40.43 20.15 53.16
CA VAL A 5 41.03 20.98 52.11
C VAL A 5 41.68 20.01 51.11
N MET A 6 41.07 19.88 49.93
CA MET A 6 41.57 19.01 48.86
C MET A 6 42.89 19.60 48.33
N SER A 7 43.94 18.79 48.26
CA SER A 7 45.23 19.21 47.68
C SER A 7 45.12 19.41 46.16
N LEU A 8 46.08 20.15 45.59
CA LEU A 8 46.19 20.35 44.15
C LEU A 8 46.32 19.00 43.41
N GLN A 9 47.15 18.08 43.90
CA GLN A 9 47.27 16.70 43.39
C GLN A 9 45.93 15.97 43.31
N ALA A 10 45.22 15.93 44.44
CA ALA A 10 43.97 15.19 44.55
C ALA A 10 42.90 15.80 43.66
N TRP A 11 42.98 17.12 43.42
CA TRP A 11 42.13 17.78 42.44
C TRP A 11 42.56 17.40 41.02
N LEU A 12 43.83 17.54 40.62
CA LEU A 12 44.30 17.25 39.26
C LEU A 12 44.01 15.81 38.81
N ASN A 13 44.22 14.84 39.70
CA ASN A 13 44.00 13.41 39.39
C ASN A 13 42.52 13.06 39.18
N LYS A 14 41.60 13.86 39.70
CA LYS A 14 40.17 13.62 39.50
C LYS A 14 39.74 14.22 38.17
N GLU A 15 39.22 13.43 37.24
CA GLU A 15 38.80 13.93 35.91
C GLU A 15 39.99 14.56 35.16
N GLU A 16 41.14 13.87 35.23
CA GLU A 16 42.46 14.34 34.77
C GLU A 16 42.41 14.93 33.35
N GLU A 17 41.92 14.18 32.36
CA GLU A 17 41.87 14.65 30.95
C GLU A 17 41.01 15.90 30.76
N LEU A 18 39.87 15.98 31.46
CA LEU A 18 38.99 17.16 31.47
C LEU A 18 39.68 18.38 32.09
N LYS A 19 40.50 18.17 33.11
CA LYS A 19 41.28 19.23 33.75
C LYS A 19 42.47 19.65 32.91
N LYS A 20 43.11 18.72 32.19
CA LYS A 20 44.17 19.05 31.23
C LYS A 20 43.63 19.95 30.11
N GLN A 21 42.45 19.61 29.58
CA GLN A 21 41.76 20.45 28.59
C GLN A 21 41.41 21.83 29.17
N PHE A 22 40.80 21.88 30.36
CA PHE A 22 40.46 23.13 31.03
C PHE A 22 41.67 24.04 31.27
N LEU A 23 42.77 23.48 31.78
CA LEU A 23 44.00 24.23 32.05
C LEU A 23 44.65 24.73 30.76
N THR A 24 44.57 23.96 29.67
CA THR A 24 45.05 24.39 28.35
C THR A 24 44.28 25.62 27.86
N GLU A 25 42.94 25.61 27.96
CA GLU A 25 42.09 26.75 27.58
C GLU A 25 42.35 27.99 28.47
N LYS A 26 42.56 27.78 29.78
CA LYS A 26 42.93 28.87 30.70
C LYS A 26 44.30 29.48 30.39
N ILE A 27 45.27 28.65 30.03
CA ILE A 27 46.60 29.10 29.59
C ILE A 27 46.51 29.89 28.27
N GLU A 28 45.76 29.40 27.29
CA GLU A 28 45.58 30.06 25.99
C GLU A 28 44.87 31.42 26.13
N SER A 29 43.86 31.50 27.00
CA SER A 29 43.16 32.76 27.32
C SER A 29 43.99 33.73 28.17
N ARG A 30 45.14 33.30 28.71
CA ARG A 30 45.98 34.05 29.66
C ARG A 30 45.21 34.59 30.86
N GLU A 31 44.18 33.88 31.28
CA GLU A 31 43.41 34.22 32.47
C GLU A 31 43.98 33.48 33.68
N ASP A 32 44.44 34.23 34.68
CA ASP A 32 44.83 33.78 36.02
C ASP A 32 46.08 32.89 36.13
N ILE A 33 46.46 32.17 35.08
CA ILE A 33 47.65 31.33 35.03
C ILE A 33 48.37 31.50 33.69
N ALA A 34 49.70 31.47 33.72
CA ALA A 34 50.54 31.61 32.55
C ALA A 34 51.64 30.53 32.52
N PRO A 35 52.01 30.07 31.31
CA PRO A 35 53.17 29.21 31.14
C PRO A 35 54.44 30.06 31.23
N TYR A 36 55.37 29.63 32.06
CA TYR A 36 56.72 30.18 32.17
C TYR A 36 57.73 29.11 31.76
N PHE A 37 58.71 29.50 30.96
CA PHE A 37 59.81 28.63 30.56
C PHE A 37 61.06 29.03 31.31
N SER A 38 61.55 28.13 32.17
CA SER A 38 62.88 28.31 32.77
C SER A 38 63.94 27.93 31.74
N GLN A 39 64.75 28.91 31.33
CA GLN A 39 65.86 28.69 30.38
C GLN A 39 66.92 27.73 30.93
N ASN A 40 66.97 27.53 32.25
CA ASN A 40 68.01 26.74 32.92
C ASN A 40 67.66 25.24 33.08
N GLU A 41 66.38 24.86 33.00
CA GLU A 41 65.96 23.49 33.36
C GLU A 41 65.17 22.76 32.27
N GLN A 42 64.85 23.40 31.13
CA GLN A 42 63.92 22.84 30.13
C GLN A 42 62.55 22.42 30.72
N VAL A 43 62.21 22.88 31.93
CA VAL A 43 60.94 22.61 32.59
C VAL A 43 59.98 23.76 32.32
N GLN A 44 58.79 23.42 31.84
CA GLN A 44 57.67 24.35 31.73
C GLN A 44 56.95 24.40 33.07
N TYR A 45 56.69 25.63 33.53
CA TYR A 45 55.99 25.92 34.78
C TYR A 45 54.67 26.62 34.48
N ILE A 46 53.62 26.32 35.24
CA ILE A 46 52.35 27.08 35.22
C ILE A 46 52.28 27.85 36.53
N SER A 47 52.20 29.18 36.45
CA SER A 47 52.09 30.04 37.64
C SER A 47 51.09 31.17 37.45
N ASP A 48 50.55 31.66 38.58
CA ASP A 48 49.61 32.76 38.67
C ASP A 48 50.29 34.14 38.82
N SER A 49 51.62 34.18 38.82
CA SER A 49 52.41 35.41 38.83
C SER A 49 53.52 35.38 37.78
N SER A 50 53.74 36.51 37.11
CA SER A 50 54.82 36.70 36.13
C SER A 50 56.20 36.97 36.76
N GLY A 51 56.35 36.76 38.08
CA GLY A 51 57.59 37.04 38.80
C GLY A 51 57.75 36.19 40.06
N PHE A 52 58.93 35.59 40.21
CA PHE A 52 59.37 34.60 41.21
C PHE A 52 59.33 35.02 42.71
N ASN A 53 58.56 36.03 43.10
CA ASN A 53 58.53 36.53 44.48
C ASN A 53 57.37 35.99 45.34
N HIS A 54 56.70 34.93 44.92
CA HIS A 54 55.69 34.25 45.73
C HIS A 54 56.11 32.80 46.00
N PHE A 55 56.15 32.41 47.28
CA PHE A 55 56.21 31.01 47.65
C PHE A 55 54.84 30.40 47.33
N PRO A 56 54.76 29.45 46.38
CA PRO A 56 53.48 28.86 46.02
C PRO A 56 52.94 28.04 47.20
N GLU A 57 51.72 28.34 47.64
CA GLU A 57 51.04 27.56 48.69
C GLU A 57 50.56 26.20 48.16
N HIS A 58 50.38 26.08 46.85
CA HIS A 58 50.02 24.84 46.18
C HIS A 58 50.96 24.61 44.99
N SER A 59 51.76 23.55 45.08
CA SER A 59 52.62 23.10 43.99
C SER A 59 52.42 21.62 43.71
N ASP A 60 52.49 21.25 42.44
CA ASP A 60 52.41 19.85 42.00
C ASP A 60 52.99 19.67 40.59
N VAL A 61 53.02 18.43 40.12
CA VAL A 61 53.42 18.08 38.75
C VAL A 61 52.26 17.43 38.02
N ILE A 62 51.97 17.92 36.82
CA ILE A 62 51.04 17.32 35.87
C ILE A 62 51.86 16.48 34.89
N GLU A 63 51.58 15.18 34.81
CA GLU A 63 52.20 14.30 33.83
C GLU A 63 51.47 14.35 32.49
N ASN A 64 52.21 14.22 31.39
CA ASN A 64 51.69 14.19 30.02
C ASN A 64 50.72 15.35 29.73
N PHE A 65 51.19 16.57 29.92
CA PHE A 65 50.41 17.79 29.70
C PHE A 65 50.91 18.48 28.42
N GLN A 66 50.02 18.65 27.45
CA GLN A 66 50.36 19.13 26.10
C GLN A 66 51.46 18.24 25.47
N SER A 67 52.52 18.84 24.92
CA SER A 67 53.65 18.14 24.31
C SER A 67 54.75 17.77 25.32
N PHE A 68 54.53 17.99 26.62
CA PHE A 68 55.55 17.79 27.66
C PHE A 68 55.24 16.59 28.54
N SER A 69 56.29 15.84 28.87
CA SER A 69 56.19 14.65 29.73
C SER A 69 55.81 15.01 31.17
N LYS A 70 56.32 16.14 31.69
CA LYS A 70 56.02 16.67 33.03
C LYS A 70 56.01 18.19 33.04
N VAL A 71 54.98 18.78 33.65
CA VAL A 71 54.81 20.23 33.80
C VAL A 71 54.54 20.53 35.27
N ALA A 72 55.34 21.40 35.87
CA ALA A 72 55.14 21.80 37.25
C ALA A 72 54.10 22.94 37.31
N ILE A 73 53.14 22.84 38.23
CA ILE A 73 52.15 23.88 38.50
C ILE A 73 52.38 24.42 39.90
N ALA A 74 52.45 25.74 40.03
CA ALA A 74 52.75 26.44 41.27
C ALA A 74 51.88 27.69 41.36
N ILE A 75 50.83 27.62 42.18
CA ILE A 75 49.79 28.64 42.26
C ILE A 75 49.45 29.00 43.72
N SER A 76 48.99 30.22 43.93
CA SER A 76 48.45 30.65 45.22
C SER A 76 47.10 29.96 45.53
N LYS A 77 46.72 29.98 46.80
CA LYS A 77 45.44 29.45 47.29
C LYS A 77 44.23 30.16 46.71
N THR A 78 44.30 31.46 46.49
CA THR A 78 43.23 32.25 45.87
C THR A 78 42.99 31.80 44.43
N THR A 79 44.06 31.61 43.66
CA THR A 79 43.99 31.11 42.29
C THR A 79 43.49 29.68 42.25
N PHE A 80 43.92 28.82 43.17
CA PHE A 80 43.42 27.44 43.23
C PHE A 80 41.91 27.37 43.53
N GLU A 81 41.39 28.20 44.44
CA GLU A 81 39.94 28.28 44.68
C GLU A 81 39.17 28.82 43.47
N LYS A 82 39.75 29.78 42.74
CA LYS A 82 39.17 30.31 41.50
C LYS A 82 39.12 29.23 40.40
N LEU A 83 40.22 28.53 40.15
CA LEU A 83 40.30 27.43 39.20
C LEU A 83 39.28 26.33 39.50
N LYS A 84 39.04 26.01 40.78
CA LYS A 84 38.00 25.02 41.16
C LYS A 84 36.59 25.49 40.79
N LYS A 85 36.27 26.78 40.93
CA LYS A 85 34.96 27.33 40.54
C LYS A 85 34.84 27.36 39.02
N ASP A 86 35.86 27.85 38.34
CA ASP A 86 35.89 27.97 36.89
C ASP A 86 35.81 26.61 36.20
N PHE A 87 36.47 25.59 36.75
CA PHE A 87 36.36 24.21 36.25
C PHE A 87 34.93 23.67 36.32
N ARG A 88 34.16 24.01 37.38
CA ARG A 88 32.75 23.60 37.47
C ARG A 88 31.91 24.24 36.35
N ILE A 89 32.18 25.50 36.04
CA ILE A 89 31.52 26.24 34.96
C ILE A 89 31.91 25.66 33.61
N PHE A 90 33.22 25.45 33.37
CA PHE A 90 33.74 24.82 32.16
C PHE A 90 33.09 23.46 31.92
N LYS A 91 33.07 22.58 32.93
CA LYS A 91 32.46 21.25 32.83
C LYS A 91 30.97 21.33 32.48
N PHE A 92 30.24 22.26 33.09
CA PHE A 92 28.83 22.48 32.78
C PHE A 92 28.63 22.95 31.34
N ASN A 93 29.45 23.89 30.87
CA ASN A 93 29.40 24.42 29.51
C ASN A 93 29.78 23.37 28.46
N LEU A 94 30.81 22.57 28.72
CA LEU A 94 31.23 21.49 27.84
C LEU A 94 30.12 20.44 27.69
N LYS A 95 29.45 20.07 28.79
CA LYS A 95 28.29 19.18 28.75
C LYS A 95 27.16 19.78 27.90
N ASN A 96 26.88 21.08 28.04
CA ASN A 96 25.86 21.74 27.23
C ASN A 96 26.21 21.76 25.74
N LYS A 97 27.49 21.97 25.40
CA LYS A 97 27.98 21.93 24.01
C LYS A 97 27.85 20.53 23.42
N ASN A 98 28.28 19.51 24.14
CA ASN A 98 28.20 18.11 23.67
C ASN A 98 26.76 17.63 23.48
N GLU A 99 25.84 18.07 24.34
CA GLU A 99 24.42 17.74 24.26
C GLU A 99 23.63 18.71 23.36
N ASN A 100 24.29 19.65 22.67
CA ASN A 100 23.67 20.71 21.84
C ASN A 100 22.46 21.38 22.52
N ARG A 101 22.60 21.65 23.83
CA ARG A 101 21.50 22.15 24.64
C ARG A 101 21.16 23.60 24.29
N VAL A 102 19.93 23.83 23.87
CA VAL A 102 19.37 25.17 23.68
C VAL A 102 18.58 25.55 24.93
N LYS A 103 19.01 26.61 25.61
CA LYS A 103 18.27 27.18 26.74
C LYS A 103 17.07 27.97 26.21
N LYS A 104 15.86 27.60 26.63
CA LYS A 104 14.63 28.31 26.29
C LYS A 104 13.95 28.78 27.58
N GLN A 105 13.39 29.99 27.55
CA GLN A 105 12.49 30.47 28.59
C GLN A 105 11.04 30.28 28.13
N LEU A 106 10.20 29.75 29.00
CA LEU A 106 8.79 29.50 28.77
C LEU A 106 8.00 30.24 29.84
N PHE A 107 7.07 31.08 29.41
CA PHE A 107 6.10 31.70 30.29
C PHE A 107 4.84 30.84 30.28
N ILE A 108 4.47 30.34 31.44
CA ILE A 108 3.34 29.43 31.63
C ILE A 108 2.47 30.00 32.74
N ASP A 109 1.16 29.97 32.56
CA ASP A 109 0.23 30.41 33.60
C ASP A 109 0.26 29.45 34.82
N GLN A 110 -0.16 29.97 35.98
CA GLN A 110 -0.13 29.24 37.24
C GLN A 110 -0.94 27.93 37.19
N LYS A 111 -2.10 27.94 36.52
CA LYS A 111 -3.00 26.77 36.45
C LYS A 111 -2.38 25.64 35.64
N THR A 112 -1.73 25.98 34.54
CA THR A 112 -1.00 25.05 33.67
C THR A 112 0.24 24.52 34.38
N MET A 113 0.95 25.35 35.13
CA MET A 113 2.08 24.91 35.97
C MET A 113 1.63 23.91 37.05
N SER A 114 0.55 24.19 37.77
CA SER A 114 0.03 23.27 38.80
C SER A 114 -0.41 21.92 38.21
N ARG A 115 -0.92 21.92 36.97
CA ARG A 115 -1.24 20.67 36.25
C ARG A 115 0.02 19.88 35.91
N LEU A 116 1.07 20.55 35.45
CA LEU A 116 2.37 19.92 35.16
C LEU A 116 2.98 19.31 36.43
N GLU A 117 2.97 20.04 37.54
CA GLU A 117 3.43 19.53 38.85
C GLU A 117 2.65 18.30 39.31
N LYS A 118 1.34 18.27 39.09
CA LYS A 118 0.51 17.09 39.37
C LYS A 118 0.94 15.89 38.53
N ILE A 119 1.14 16.09 37.21
CA ILE A 119 1.62 15.02 36.31
C ILE A 119 2.98 14.50 36.76
N ILE A 120 3.89 15.38 37.14
CA ILE A 120 5.22 15.03 37.66
C ILE A 120 5.09 14.17 38.92
N LYS A 121 4.24 14.58 39.87
CA LYS A 121 4.02 13.84 41.12
C LYS A 121 3.37 12.48 40.86
N ASP A 122 2.32 12.43 40.05
CA ASP A 122 1.55 11.22 39.76
C ASP A 122 2.43 10.17 39.05
N ASN A 123 3.37 10.61 38.20
CA ASN A 123 4.29 9.75 37.47
C ASN A 123 5.68 9.60 38.13
N LYS A 124 5.85 10.08 39.37
CA LYS A 124 7.12 10.02 40.13
C LYS A 124 8.32 10.56 39.34
N LEU A 125 8.14 11.68 38.67
CA LEU A 125 9.20 12.34 37.91
C LEU A 125 9.94 13.34 38.83
N ASP A 126 11.27 13.36 38.78
CA ASP A 126 12.07 14.16 39.72
C ASP A 126 12.11 15.66 39.39
N THR A 127 11.87 16.03 38.12
CA THR A 127 12.04 17.41 37.65
C THR A 127 10.99 17.82 36.64
N ILE A 128 10.76 19.14 36.52
CA ILE A 128 9.92 19.73 35.47
C ILE A 128 10.39 19.33 34.08
N GLN A 129 11.71 19.28 33.87
CA GLN A 129 12.28 18.86 32.60
C GLN A 129 11.90 17.41 32.26
N ASN A 130 11.94 16.50 33.24
CA ASN A 130 11.49 15.12 33.04
C ASN A 130 9.98 15.05 32.76
N GLY A 131 9.18 15.90 33.43
CA GLY A 131 7.74 16.05 33.15
C GLY A 131 7.46 16.49 31.72
N LEU A 132 8.18 17.51 31.23
CA LEU A 132 8.05 17.99 29.86
C LEU A 132 8.49 16.95 28.85
N ASN A 133 9.61 16.25 29.11
CA ASN A 133 10.08 15.17 28.24
C ASN A 133 9.05 14.04 28.16
N PHE A 134 8.51 13.59 29.31
CA PHE A 134 7.46 12.58 29.36
C PHE A 134 6.23 12.94 28.51
N LEU A 135 5.81 14.21 28.57
CA LEU A 135 4.70 14.70 27.74
C LEU A 135 5.05 14.74 26.25
N MET A 136 6.26 15.20 25.91
CA MET A 136 6.72 15.25 24.52
C MET A 136 6.86 13.85 23.91
N ASP A 137 7.37 12.90 24.68
CA ASP A 137 7.51 11.50 24.25
C ASP A 137 6.14 10.85 24.05
N GLY A 138 5.20 11.10 24.96
CA GLY A 138 3.81 10.62 24.85
C GLY A 138 3.05 11.21 23.65
N ILE A 139 3.28 12.48 23.31
CA ILE A 139 2.72 13.12 22.11
C ILE A 139 3.36 12.53 20.85
N SER A 140 4.68 12.33 20.86
CA SER A 140 5.44 11.78 19.74
C SER A 140 5.03 10.35 19.40
N LEU A 141 4.77 9.52 20.42
CA LEU A 141 4.24 8.16 20.27
C LEU A 141 2.86 8.17 19.60
N ARG A 142 1.91 8.94 20.13
CA ARG A 142 0.56 9.01 19.56
C ARG A 142 0.56 9.53 18.12
N MET A 143 1.44 10.48 17.81
CA MET A 143 1.57 11.02 16.45
C MET A 143 2.15 9.99 15.48
N ARG A 144 3.08 9.15 15.95
CA ARG A 144 3.63 8.02 15.17
C ARG A 144 2.56 6.96 14.93
N GLU A 145 1.80 6.58 15.95
CA GLU A 145 0.68 5.64 15.84
C GLU A 145 -0.39 6.15 14.86
N ALA A 146 -0.80 7.42 15.00
CA ALA A 146 -1.76 8.04 14.08
C ALA A 146 -1.27 8.07 12.63
N LYS A 147 0.03 8.33 12.42
CA LYS A 147 0.63 8.30 11.08
C LYS A 147 0.61 6.90 10.48
N GLU A 148 0.87 5.87 11.28
CA GLU A 148 0.82 4.48 10.83
C GLU A 148 -0.61 4.03 10.50
N ILE A 149 -1.58 4.36 11.36
CA ILE A 149 -3.01 4.09 11.10
C ILE A 149 -3.47 4.78 9.81
N ASN A 150 -3.08 6.04 9.59
CA ASN A 150 -3.41 6.76 8.36
C ASN A 150 -2.76 6.12 7.12
N ARG A 151 -1.51 5.65 7.24
CA ARG A 151 -0.83 4.94 6.16
C ARG A 151 -1.58 3.66 5.80
N GLN A 152 -1.92 2.85 6.80
CA GLN A 152 -2.69 1.61 6.59
C GLN A 152 -4.05 1.90 5.95
N SER A 153 -4.76 2.90 6.45
CA SER A 153 -6.06 3.33 5.91
C SER A 153 -5.96 3.76 4.45
N ALA A 154 -4.92 4.51 4.08
CA ALA A 154 -4.69 4.92 2.69
C ALA A 154 -4.48 3.71 1.77
N THR A 155 -3.70 2.71 2.21
CA THR A 155 -3.51 1.47 1.46
C THR A 155 -4.80 0.68 1.32
N THR A 156 -5.61 0.57 2.39
CA THR A 156 -6.91 -0.10 2.33
C THR A 156 -7.87 0.59 1.35
N ILE A 157 -7.95 1.91 1.38
CA ILE A 157 -8.79 2.69 0.45
C ILE A 157 -8.33 2.47 -1.00
N GLN A 158 -7.02 2.44 -1.24
CA GLN A 158 -6.48 2.18 -2.57
C GLN A 158 -6.92 0.80 -3.09
N ILE A 159 -6.76 -0.25 -2.28
CA ILE A 159 -7.17 -1.62 -2.64
C ILE A 159 -8.68 -1.68 -2.89
N GLN A 160 -9.49 -1.05 -2.04
CA GLN A 160 -10.95 -1.01 -2.22
C GLN A 160 -11.35 -0.30 -3.51
N ASN A 161 -10.68 0.80 -3.87
CA ASN A 161 -10.92 1.50 -5.13
C ASN A 161 -10.54 0.65 -6.35
N GLU A 162 -9.43 -0.08 -6.29
CA GLU A 162 -9.03 -1.02 -7.34
C GLU A 162 -10.09 -2.13 -7.51
N GLN A 163 -10.54 -2.74 -6.41
CA GLN A 163 -11.62 -3.74 -6.44
C GLN A 163 -12.93 -3.18 -7.00
N LEU A 164 -13.28 -1.94 -6.64
CA LEU A 164 -14.49 -1.28 -7.11
C LEU A 164 -14.42 -0.99 -8.62
N ASN A 165 -13.25 -0.64 -9.14
CA ASN A 165 -13.05 -0.47 -10.59
C ASN A 165 -13.19 -1.80 -11.33
N VAL A 166 -12.59 -2.88 -10.82
CA VAL A 166 -12.74 -4.23 -11.40
C VAL A 166 -14.21 -4.67 -11.42
N LEU A 167 -14.96 -4.42 -10.35
CA LEU A 167 -16.39 -4.73 -10.29
C LEU A 167 -17.21 -3.93 -11.31
N LYS A 168 -16.90 -2.65 -11.50
CA LYS A 168 -17.55 -1.82 -12.53
C LYS A 168 -17.30 -2.37 -13.93
N GLU A 169 -16.06 -2.73 -14.24
CA GLU A 169 -15.72 -3.33 -15.54
C GLU A 169 -16.46 -4.66 -15.77
N LEU A 170 -16.55 -5.51 -14.75
CA LEU A 170 -17.32 -6.76 -14.80
C LEU A 170 -18.81 -6.49 -15.08
N ILE A 171 -19.42 -5.52 -14.41
CA ILE A 171 -20.82 -5.14 -14.64
C ILE A 171 -21.02 -4.69 -16.09
N ASP A 172 -20.13 -3.86 -16.63
CA ASP A 172 -20.21 -3.40 -18.02
C ASP A 172 -20.03 -4.55 -19.02
N GLN A 173 -19.11 -5.48 -18.75
CA GLN A 173 -18.95 -6.69 -19.56
C GLN A 173 -20.22 -7.54 -19.57
N TYR A 174 -20.84 -7.79 -18.41
CA TYR A 174 -22.09 -8.55 -18.32
C TYR A 174 -23.23 -7.84 -19.06
N LYS A 175 -23.35 -6.51 -18.91
CA LYS A 175 -24.36 -5.71 -19.60
C LYS A 175 -24.22 -5.81 -21.12
N ASN A 176 -22.99 -5.69 -21.62
CA ASN A 176 -22.69 -5.82 -23.05
C ASN A 176 -22.95 -7.23 -23.57
N ARG A 177 -22.55 -8.26 -22.81
CA ARG A 177 -22.80 -9.66 -23.16
C ARG A 177 -24.29 -9.97 -23.22
N ASN A 178 -25.08 -9.50 -22.26
CA ASN A 178 -26.54 -9.66 -22.28
C ASN A 178 -27.17 -8.95 -23.48
N LYS A 179 -26.75 -7.71 -23.77
CA LYS A 179 -27.23 -6.99 -24.96
C LYS A 179 -26.96 -7.77 -26.25
N SER A 180 -25.75 -8.33 -26.40
CA SER A 180 -25.38 -9.16 -27.55
C SER A 180 -26.21 -10.45 -27.64
N LEU A 181 -26.46 -11.11 -26.51
CA LEU A 181 -27.29 -12.32 -26.44
C LEU A 181 -28.73 -12.05 -26.88
N ILE A 182 -29.33 -10.95 -26.39
CA ILE A 182 -30.69 -10.54 -26.79
C ILE A 182 -30.75 -10.32 -28.30
N ILE A 183 -29.79 -9.59 -28.88
CA ILE A 183 -29.74 -9.34 -30.34
C ILE A 183 -29.63 -10.67 -31.11
N LYS A 184 -28.74 -11.57 -30.68
CA LYS A 184 -28.59 -12.89 -31.31
C LYS A 184 -29.87 -13.73 -31.22
N HIS A 185 -30.55 -13.70 -30.08
CA HIS A 185 -31.78 -14.44 -29.85
C HIS A 185 -32.91 -13.90 -30.73
N ASN A 186 -33.09 -12.57 -30.78
CA ASN A 186 -34.08 -11.93 -31.63
C ASN A 186 -33.85 -12.26 -33.11
N LYS A 187 -32.60 -12.24 -33.58
CA LYS A 187 -32.28 -12.61 -34.97
C LYS A 187 -32.59 -14.07 -35.27
N LYS A 188 -32.36 -15.00 -34.32
CA LYS A 188 -32.75 -16.41 -34.48
C LYS A 188 -34.27 -16.56 -34.55
N LEU A 189 -35.00 -15.84 -33.70
CA LEU A 189 -36.45 -15.86 -33.67
C LEU A 189 -37.03 -15.33 -34.99
N GLU A 190 -36.49 -14.22 -35.48
CA GLU A 190 -36.88 -13.62 -36.77
C GLU A 190 -36.62 -14.59 -37.93
N ASN A 191 -35.43 -15.18 -38.01
CA ASN A 191 -35.12 -16.19 -39.03
C ASN A 191 -36.06 -17.39 -38.95
N PHE A 192 -36.34 -17.90 -37.75
CA PHE A 192 -37.27 -19.01 -37.56
C PHE A 192 -38.69 -18.64 -38.01
N SER A 193 -39.16 -17.45 -37.64
CA SER A 193 -40.46 -16.92 -38.06
C SER A 193 -40.56 -16.84 -39.58
N ASN A 194 -39.52 -16.34 -40.24
CA ASN A 194 -39.48 -16.23 -41.70
C ASN A 194 -39.49 -17.62 -42.35
N SER A 195 -38.65 -18.56 -41.89
CA SER A 195 -38.64 -19.93 -42.42
C SER A 195 -39.96 -20.66 -42.22
N LEU A 196 -40.64 -20.46 -41.07
CA LEU A 196 -41.96 -21.04 -40.83
C LEU A 196 -43.01 -20.43 -41.76
N SER A 197 -42.96 -19.11 -41.95
CA SER A 197 -43.84 -18.40 -42.88
C SER A 197 -43.65 -18.90 -44.31
N ASP A 198 -42.41 -19.07 -44.76
CA ASP A 198 -42.08 -19.58 -46.09
C ASP A 198 -42.59 -21.01 -46.30
N TYR A 199 -42.38 -21.89 -45.31
CA TYR A 199 -42.88 -23.26 -45.35
C TYR A 199 -44.40 -23.32 -45.44
N VAL A 200 -45.12 -22.55 -44.61
CA VAL A 200 -46.59 -22.54 -44.62
C VAL A 200 -47.13 -21.97 -45.93
N THR A 201 -46.55 -20.87 -46.41
CA THR A 201 -47.07 -20.13 -47.57
C THR A 201 -46.77 -20.83 -48.89
N ASN A 202 -45.57 -21.40 -49.02
CA ASN A 202 -45.11 -21.95 -50.30
C ASN A 202 -45.20 -23.47 -50.30
N ASP A 203 -44.51 -24.14 -49.38
CA ASP A 203 -44.35 -25.60 -49.44
C ASP A 203 -45.64 -26.34 -49.07
N PHE A 204 -46.23 -25.99 -47.93
CA PHE A 204 -47.46 -26.62 -47.45
C PHE A 204 -48.64 -26.32 -48.36
N GLN A 205 -48.80 -25.06 -48.78
CA GLN A 205 -49.87 -24.66 -49.68
C GLN A 205 -49.78 -25.36 -51.04
N THR A 206 -48.56 -25.50 -51.59
CA THR A 206 -48.34 -26.23 -52.86
C THR A 206 -48.68 -27.71 -52.69
N LEU A 207 -48.23 -28.34 -51.61
CA LEU A 207 -48.55 -29.74 -51.33
C LEU A 207 -50.06 -29.95 -51.17
N LEU A 208 -50.74 -29.04 -50.47
CA LEU A 208 -52.19 -29.08 -50.29
C LEU A 208 -52.91 -28.96 -51.63
N ASN A 209 -52.53 -28.00 -52.47
CA ASN A 209 -53.13 -27.80 -53.79
C ASN A 209 -52.92 -29.04 -54.68
N GLN A 210 -51.70 -29.58 -54.73
CA GLN A 210 -51.39 -30.80 -55.49
C GLN A 210 -52.20 -32.01 -55.00
N THR A 211 -52.36 -32.14 -53.68
CA THR A 211 -53.14 -33.24 -53.09
C THR A 211 -54.63 -33.10 -53.46
N LEU A 212 -55.17 -31.89 -53.41
CA LEU A 212 -56.55 -31.60 -53.79
C LEU A 212 -56.81 -31.85 -55.28
N GLU A 213 -55.91 -31.39 -56.16
CA GLU A 213 -55.98 -31.67 -57.61
C GLU A 213 -56.01 -33.18 -57.89
N ASN A 214 -55.10 -33.94 -57.27
CA ASN A 214 -55.07 -35.40 -57.44
C ASN A 214 -56.37 -36.08 -56.97
N ILE A 215 -56.95 -35.63 -55.85
CA ILE A 215 -58.23 -36.17 -55.34
C ILE A 215 -59.37 -35.85 -56.32
N LEU A 216 -59.43 -34.62 -56.83
CA LEU A 216 -60.46 -34.21 -57.79
C LEU A 216 -60.34 -35.00 -59.11
N ASP A 217 -59.12 -35.20 -59.62
CA ASP A 217 -58.89 -36.02 -60.81
C ASP A 217 -59.35 -37.46 -60.58
N GLN A 218 -59.01 -38.06 -59.43
CA GLN A 218 -59.47 -39.41 -59.07
C GLN A 218 -60.99 -39.49 -59.02
N GLN A 219 -61.68 -38.50 -58.43
CA GLN A 219 -63.13 -38.46 -58.38
C GLN A 219 -63.75 -38.32 -59.78
N ALA A 220 -63.15 -37.51 -60.66
CA ALA A 220 -63.61 -37.39 -62.05
C ALA A 220 -63.46 -38.71 -62.82
N TYR A 221 -62.34 -39.42 -62.64
CA TYR A 221 -62.14 -40.76 -63.20
C TYR A 221 -63.17 -41.77 -62.66
N THR A 222 -63.43 -41.77 -61.35
CA THR A 222 -64.45 -42.65 -60.75
C THR A 222 -65.83 -42.32 -61.28
N ALA A 223 -66.20 -41.05 -61.37
CA ALA A 223 -67.49 -40.63 -61.92
C ALA A 223 -67.65 -41.00 -63.40
N LEU A 224 -66.58 -40.96 -64.21
CA LEU A 224 -66.58 -41.41 -65.61
C LEU A 224 -66.76 -42.94 -65.75
N ILE A 225 -66.22 -43.71 -64.80
CA ILE A 225 -66.42 -45.16 -64.73
C ILE A 225 -67.86 -45.46 -64.30
N GLU A 226 -68.38 -44.72 -63.30
CA GLU A 226 -69.73 -44.89 -62.76
C GLU A 226 -70.84 -44.36 -63.69
N SER A 227 -70.55 -43.35 -64.54
CA SER A 227 -71.52 -42.77 -65.49
C SER A 227 -71.93 -43.70 -66.63
N GLY A 228 -71.37 -44.92 -66.70
CA GLY A 228 -71.86 -45.99 -67.56
C GLY A 228 -71.43 -45.91 -69.03
N ASP A 229 -70.66 -44.90 -69.45
CA ASP A 229 -70.14 -44.81 -70.82
C ASP A 229 -69.18 -45.96 -71.16
N ILE A 230 -68.33 -46.36 -70.21
CA ILE A 230 -67.42 -47.50 -70.37
C ILE A 230 -68.19 -48.82 -70.31
N SER A 231 -69.18 -48.96 -69.41
CA SER A 231 -70.02 -50.15 -69.33
C SER A 231 -70.85 -50.36 -70.59
N SER A 232 -71.41 -49.28 -71.17
CA SER A 232 -72.14 -49.28 -72.45
C SER A 232 -71.24 -49.68 -73.62
N LEU A 233 -69.99 -49.21 -73.64
CA LEU A 233 -68.99 -49.61 -74.64
C LEU A 233 -68.57 -51.08 -74.49
N LEU A 234 -68.35 -51.55 -73.27
CA LEU A 234 -68.03 -52.96 -72.98
C LEU A 234 -69.17 -53.90 -73.36
N GLU A 235 -70.41 -53.51 -73.09
CA GLU A 235 -71.59 -54.29 -73.46
C GLU A 235 -71.75 -54.38 -74.99
N LYS A 236 -71.57 -53.26 -75.71
CA LYS A 236 -71.52 -53.24 -77.18
C LYS A 236 -70.38 -54.08 -77.75
N LEU A 237 -69.20 -54.06 -77.12
CA LEU A 237 -68.06 -54.87 -77.55
C LEU A 237 -68.31 -56.35 -77.33
N SER A 238 -68.89 -56.70 -76.18
CA SER A 238 -69.26 -58.07 -75.80
C SER A 238 -70.27 -58.67 -76.78
N GLU A 239 -71.32 -57.92 -77.12
CA GLU A 239 -72.28 -58.35 -78.14
C GLU A 239 -71.61 -58.54 -79.51
N LYS A 240 -70.76 -57.60 -79.95
CA LYS A 240 -70.04 -57.72 -81.23
C LYS A 240 -69.12 -58.95 -81.29
N ILE A 241 -68.48 -59.32 -80.19
CA ILE A 241 -67.68 -60.55 -80.07
C ILE A 241 -68.60 -61.79 -80.18
N LYS A 242 -69.75 -61.75 -79.51
CA LYS A 242 -70.73 -62.85 -79.53
C LYS A 242 -71.28 -63.09 -80.93
N THR A 243 -71.64 -62.03 -81.66
CA THR A 243 -72.09 -62.12 -83.06
C THR A 243 -71.02 -62.73 -83.95
N LYS A 244 -69.76 -62.25 -83.86
CA LYS A 244 -68.64 -62.80 -84.63
C LYS A 244 -68.34 -64.27 -84.30
N LYS A 245 -68.52 -64.68 -83.05
CA LYS A 245 -68.36 -66.08 -82.65
C LYS A 245 -69.42 -66.95 -83.32
N VAL A 246 -70.68 -66.53 -83.31
CA VAL A 246 -71.78 -67.25 -83.99
C VAL A 246 -71.53 -67.33 -85.49
N GLU A 247 -71.12 -66.25 -86.14
CA GLU A 247 -70.75 -66.25 -87.56
C GLU A 247 -69.62 -67.24 -87.86
N ALA A 248 -68.56 -67.25 -87.04
CA ALA A 248 -67.44 -68.17 -87.21
C ALA A 248 -67.85 -69.64 -86.99
N THR A 249 -68.70 -69.93 -85.99
CA THR A 249 -69.22 -71.30 -85.76
C THR A 249 -70.12 -71.74 -86.90
N SER A 250 -70.96 -70.85 -87.43
CA SER A 250 -71.84 -71.15 -88.57
C SER A 250 -71.05 -71.40 -89.86
N ILE A 251 -69.89 -70.73 -90.04
CA ILE A 251 -68.98 -70.98 -91.16
C ILE A 251 -68.31 -72.37 -91.04
N ILE A 252 -67.89 -72.76 -89.84
CA ILE A 252 -67.28 -74.08 -89.59
C ILE A 252 -68.29 -75.20 -89.83
N GLU A 253 -69.52 -75.07 -89.33
CA GLU A 253 -70.59 -76.06 -89.56
C GLU A 253 -70.99 -76.19 -91.04
N SER A 254 -70.85 -75.11 -91.83
CA SER A 254 -71.08 -75.14 -93.27
C SER A 254 -69.92 -75.74 -94.09
N GLN A 255 -68.73 -75.92 -93.50
CA GLN A 255 -67.57 -76.55 -94.14
C GLN A 255 -67.45 -78.06 -93.85
N ASP A 256 -68.04 -78.56 -92.75
CA ASP A 256 -68.06 -79.99 -92.42
C ASP A 256 -69.18 -80.78 -93.14
N LEU A 257 -69.99 -80.13 -93.97
CA LEU A 257 -71.12 -80.72 -94.72
C LEU A 257 -70.93 -80.66 -96.26
N SER A 258 -69.71 -80.46 -96.77
CA SER A 258 -69.38 -80.49 -98.21
C SER A 258 -68.10 -81.27 -98.48
#